data_AF-A0AA43KFC0-F1
#
_entry.id   AF-A0AA43KFC0-F1
#
_cell.length_a   1.000
_cell.length_b   1.000
_cell.length_c   1.000
_cell.angle_alpha   90.00
_cell.angle_beta   90.00
_cell.angle_gamma   90.00
#
_symmetry.space_group_name_H-M   'P 1'
#
loop_
_entity.id
_entity.type
_entity.pdbx_description
1 polymer ?
#
loop_
_entity_poly.entity_id
_entity_poly.type
_entity_poly.pdbx_seq_one_letter_code
_entity_poly.pdbx_strand_id
1 'polypeptide(L)' 'MKGQLDGREELLREMVENYPDATLKEYCEYWGITYNQWVSITTMCRALQKQELSRKKRHYAAAKEKQNESSI' A
#
# COMPACT_ATOMS: atom_id res chain seq x y z
N MET A 1 -17.17 -14.47 6.71
CA MET A 1 -17.20 -13.12 7.31
C MET A 1 -16.90 -12.12 6.21
N LYS A 2 -17.75 -11.10 6.00
CA LYS A 2 -17.45 -10.01 5.06
C LYS A 2 -16.32 -9.18 5.66
N GLY A 3 -15.23 -8.98 4.91
CA GLY A 3 -14.15 -8.08 5.29
C GLY A 3 -14.65 -6.64 5.27
N GLN A 4 -14.12 -5.76 6.13
CA GLN A 4 -14.54 -4.35 6.20
C GLN A 4 -14.34 -3.57 4.89
N LEU A 5 -13.54 -4.13 3.97
CA LEU A 5 -13.21 -3.56 2.66
C LEU A 5 -13.86 -4.32 1.48
N ASP A 6 -14.72 -5.31 1.76
CA ASP A 6 -15.47 -6.01 0.70
C ASP A 6 -16.45 -5.03 0.02
N GLY A 7 -16.47 -5.00 -1.32
CA GLY A 7 -17.29 -4.06 -2.09
C GLY A 7 -16.63 -2.71 -2.36
N ARG A 8 -15.35 -2.53 -2.00
CA ARG A 8 -14.56 -1.32 -2.25
C ARG A 8 -13.36 -1.59 -3.14
N GLU A 9 -13.47 -2.62 -3.97
CA GLU A 9 -12.39 -3.09 -4.83
C GLU A 9 -11.89 -2.00 -5.77
N GLU A 10 -12.80 -1.27 -6.42
CA GLU A 10 -12.44 -0.19 -7.35
C GLU A 10 -11.68 0.95 -6.65
N LEU A 11 -12.15 1.37 -5.47
CA LEU A 11 -11.51 2.42 -4.67
C LEU A 11 -10.11 1.99 -4.19
N LEU A 12 -9.93 0.71 -3.88
CA LEU A 12 -8.61 0.16 -3.53
C LEU A 12 -7.67 0.16 -4.73
N ARG A 13 -8.16 -0.18 -5.93
CA ARG A 13 -7.38 -0.12 -7.16
C ARG A 13 -6.95 1.31 -7.48
N GLU A 14 -7.88 2.25 -7.49
CA GLU A 14 -7.58 3.67 -7.73
C GLU A 14 -6.56 4.22 -6.73
N MET A 15 -6.71 3.87 -5.45
CA MET A 15 -5.76 4.29 -4.41
C MET A 15 -4.34 3.76 -4.68
N VAL A 16 -4.21 2.48 -5.09
CA VAL A 16 -2.91 1.87 -5.41
C VAL A 16 -2.31 2.45 -6.69
N GLU A 17 -3.14 2.80 -7.68
CA GLU A 17 -2.69 3.43 -8.92
C GLU A 17 -2.20 4.87 -8.71
N ASN A 18 -2.89 5.63 -7.85
CA ASN A 18 -2.50 6.99 -7.51
C ASN A 18 -1.26 7.04 -6.60
N TYR A 19 -1.10 6.06 -5.70
CA TYR A 19 -0.02 6.03 -4.71
C TYR A 19 0.74 4.70 -4.72
N PRO A 20 1.32 4.27 -5.85
CA PRO A 20 1.90 2.92 -5.99
C PRO A 20 3.06 2.67 -5.03
N ASP A 21 3.69 3.75 -4.55
CA ASP A 21 4.83 3.68 -3.64
C ASP A 21 4.50 3.75 -2.16
N ALA A 22 3.23 4.01 -1.82
CA ALA A 22 2.77 4.04 -0.44
C ALA A 22 2.92 2.68 0.26
N THR A 23 3.22 2.77 1.54
CA THR A 23 3.27 1.66 2.49
C THR A 23 1.86 1.25 2.90
N LEU A 24 1.70 0.03 3.44
CA LEU A 24 0.42 -0.44 3.96
C LEU A 24 -0.14 0.47 5.06
N LYS A 25 0.73 1.09 5.87
CA LYS A 25 0.32 2.00 6.94
C LYS A 25 -0.28 3.28 6.36
N GLU A 26 0.35 3.87 5.35
CA GLU A 26 -0.15 5.06 4.67
C GLU A 26 -1.49 4.78 3.99
N TYR A 27 -1.67 3.60 3.40
CA TYR A 27 -2.99 3.20 2.89
C TYR A 27 -4.06 3.10 3.98
N CYS A 28 -3.74 2.55 5.15
CA CYS A 28 -4.66 2.51 6.28
C CYS A 28 -5.05 3.92 6.77
N GLU A 29 -4.09 4.83 6.86
CA GLU A 29 -4.32 6.22 7.28
C GLU A 29 -5.13 6.99 6.24
N TYR A 30 -4.76 6.88 4.97
CA TYR A 30 -5.53 7.45 3.85
C TYR A 30 -6.98 6.98 3.88
N TRP A 31 -7.21 5.69 4.12
CA TRP A 31 -8.56 5.14 4.17
C TRP A 31 -9.36 5.67 5.37
N GLY A 32 -8.70 5.79 6.52
CA GLY A 32 -9.27 6.38 7.74
C GLY A 32 -9.66 7.83 7.55
N ILE A 33 -8.82 8.62 6.87
CA ILE A 33 -9.05 10.06 6.63
C ILE A 33 -10.11 10.28 5.55
N THR A 34 -9.98 9.60 4.40
CA THR A 34 -10.82 9.83 3.22
C THR A 34 -12.22 9.25 3.38
N TYR A 35 -12.33 8.04 3.95
CA TYR A 35 -13.61 7.31 4.02
C TYR A 35 -14.14 7.17 5.45
N ASN A 36 -13.52 7.84 6.43
CA ASN A 36 -13.83 7.74 7.85
C ASN A 36 -13.87 6.29 8.36
N GLN A 37 -13.04 5.41 7.77
CA GLN A 37 -13.00 4.00 8.13
C GLN A 37 -11.57 3.56 8.41
N TRP A 38 -11.28 3.35 9.69
CA TRP A 38 -9.99 2.87 10.14
C TRP A 38 -9.91 1.35 9.99
N VAL A 39 -8.92 0.89 9.22
CA VAL A 39 -8.68 -0.54 8.99
C VAL A 39 -7.29 -0.92 9.47
N SER A 40 -7.16 -2.14 9.98
CA SER A 40 -5.85 -2.67 10.37
C SER A 40 -4.99 -2.95 9.13
N ILE A 41 -3.66 -2.95 9.31
CA ILE A 41 -2.69 -3.34 8.28
C ILE A 41 -3.01 -4.73 7.72
N THR A 42 -3.41 -5.68 8.58
CA THR A 42 -3.78 -7.04 8.16
C THR A 42 -5.04 -7.06 7.30
N THR A 43 -6.03 -6.22 7.60
CA THR A 43 -7.25 -6.08 6.80
C THR A 43 -6.94 -5.48 5.43
N MET A 44 -6.15 -4.40 5.41
CA MET A 44 -5.71 -3.76 4.17
C MET A 44 -4.89 -4.73 3.30
N CYS A 45 -3.92 -5.42 3.89
CA CYS A 45 -3.09 -6.40 3.19
C CYS A 45 -3.92 -7.52 2.55
N ARG A 46 -4.87 -8.11 3.29
CA ARG A 46 -5.77 -9.15 2.75
C ARG A 46 -6.66 -8.62 1.63
N ALA A 47 -7.18 -7.40 1.76
CA ALA A 47 -8.02 -6.79 0.73
C ALA A 47 -7.25 -6.53 -0.58
N LEU A 48 -6.00 -6.07 -0.48
CA LEU A 48 -5.12 -5.89 -1.63
C LEU A 48 -4.72 -7.24 -2.26
N GLN A 49 -4.39 -8.24 -1.45
CA GLN A 49 -4.07 -9.59 -1.92
C GLN A 49 -5.23 -10.25 -2.66
N LYS A 50 -6.47 -10.11 -2.16
CA LYS A 50 -7.68 -10.66 -2.79
C LYS A 50 -7.89 -10.17 -4.22
N GLN A 51 -7.42 -8.98 -4.54
CA GLN A 51 -7.55 -8.35 -5.85
C GLN A 51 -6.28 -8.46 -6.70
N GLU A 52 -5.29 -9.24 -6.24
CA GLU A 52 -3.95 -9.31 -6.86
C GLU A 52 -3.27 -7.93 -7.00
N LEU A 53 -3.75 -6.93 -6.24
CA LEU A 53 -3.14 -5.60 -6.09
C LEU A 53 -1.90 -5.66 -5.18
N SER A 54 -1.53 -6.86 -4.71
CA SER A 54 -0.24 -7.08 -4.08
C SER A 54 0.84 -6.73 -5.09
N ARG A 55 1.35 -5.51 -4.93
CA ARG A 55 2.50 -4.89 -5.55
C ARG A 55 3.46 -6.00 -6.02
N LYS A 56 3.36 -6.41 -7.29
CA LYS A 56 4.54 -6.90 -8.00
C LYS A 56 5.54 -5.80 -7.69
N LYS A 57 6.63 -6.13 -6.99
CA LYS A 57 7.78 -5.25 -6.93
C LYS A 57 8.08 -4.97 -8.40
N ARG A 58 7.64 -3.84 -8.95
CA ARG A 58 8.41 -3.19 -10.01
C ARG A 58 9.77 -3.16 -9.36
N HIS A 59 10.67 -3.99 -9.85
CA HIS A 59 12.05 -3.95 -9.44
C HIS A 59 12.46 -2.52 -9.72
N TYR A 60 12.31 -1.64 -8.71
CA TYR A 60 13.08 -0.44 -8.60
C TYR A 60 14.48 -1.02 -8.60
N ALA A 61 15.06 -1.03 -9.80
CA ALA A 61 16.47 -1.29 -10.01
C ALA A 61 17.15 -0.53 -8.89
N ALA A 62 17.87 -1.28 -8.06
CA ALA A 62 18.44 -0.79 -6.84
C ALA A 62 19.25 0.47 -7.11
N ALA A 63 18.63 1.65 -6.99
CA ALA A 63 19.31 2.88 -6.68
C ALA A 63 19.63 2.82 -5.18
N LYS A 64 20.46 1.82 -4.82
CA LYS A 64 21.34 1.96 -3.66
C LYS A 64 22.27 3.10 -4.05
N GLU A 65 21.91 4.32 -3.68
CA GLU A 65 22.93 5.33 -3.41
C GLU A 65 23.92 4.70 -2.45
N LYS A 66 25.12 4.44 -2.95
CA LYS A 66 26.25 4.10 -2.11
C LYS A 66 26.43 5.27 -1.15
N GLN A 67 26.06 5.07 0.12
CA GLN A 67 26.69 5.82 1.20
C GLN A 67 28.17 5.47 1.12
N ASN A 68 28.94 6.31 0.42
CA ASN A 68 30.38 6.26 0.41
C ASN A 68 30.85 6.84 1.74
N GLU A 69 31.00 5.96 2.71
CA GLU A 69 31.73 6.24 3.94
C GLU A 69 33.21 6.39 3.57
N SER A 70 33.66 7.63 3.39
CA SER A 70 35.08 8.00 3.31
C SER A 70 35.22 9.50 3.53
N SER A 71 35.16 9.92 4.79
CA SER A 71 35.93 11.09 5.22
C SER A 71 37.10 10.56 6.04
N ILE A 72 38.28 10.67 5.43
CA ILE A 72 39.59 10.69 6.09
C ILE A 72 39.67 11.98 6.92
#